data_AF-W4Q7I1-F1
#
_entry.id   AF-W4Q7I1-F1
#
_cell.length_a   1.000
_cell.length_b   1.000
_cell.length_c   1.000
_cell.angle_alpha   90.00
_cell.angle_beta   90.00
_cell.angle_gamma   90.00
#
_symmetry.space_group_name_H-M   'P 1'
#
loop_
_entity.id
_entity.type
_entity.pdbx_description
1 polymer ?
#
loop_
_entity_poly.entity_id
_entity_poly.type
_entity_poly.pdbx_seq_one_letter_code
_entity_poly.pdbx_strand_id
1 'polypeptide(L)'
;MEDFIPKLPLASMIDDFVSWLTSNLSGLFQFISVILRGVVDGIEWILILPPPILLILIIGFLAWKTSKWRMALFSVVGLLLIWNLAIGII
;
A
#
# COMPACT_ATOMS: atom_id res chain seq x y z
N MET A 1 10.43 36.11 -4.68
CA MET A 1 11.90 36.27 -4.83
C MET A 1 12.53 34.95 -4.38
N GLU A 2 12.41 33.88 -5.17
CA GLU A 2 12.86 32.53 -4.77
C GLU A 2 13.81 31.88 -5.81
N ASP A 3 14.31 32.65 -6.78
CA ASP A 3 15.18 32.17 -7.87
C ASP A 3 16.68 32.37 -7.60
N PHE A 4 17.14 32.26 -6.35
CA PHE A 4 18.53 32.63 -5.99
C PHE A 4 19.26 31.62 -5.11
N ILE A 5 18.98 30.32 -5.27
CA ILE A 5 19.93 29.30 -4.83
C ILE A 5 20.62 28.74 -6.08
N PRO A 6 21.82 29.22 -6.44
CA PRO A 6 22.58 28.64 -7.53
C PRO A 6 22.78 27.16 -7.24
N LYS A 7 22.38 26.29 -8.18
CA LYS A 7 22.58 24.84 -8.09
C LYS A 7 24.07 24.61 -7.81
N LEU A 8 24.39 24.22 -6.58
CA LEU A 8 25.75 23.86 -6.21
C LEU A 8 26.24 22.83 -7.25
N PRO A 9 27.47 22.95 -7.76
CA PRO A 9 28.02 21.98 -8.73
C PRO A 9 28.05 20.53 -8.18
N LEU A 10 27.85 20.37 -6.87
CA LEU A 10 27.57 19.08 -6.22
C LEU A 10 26.24 18.46 -6.67
N ALA A 11 25.20 19.27 -6.88
CA ALA A 11 23.89 18.80 -7.32
C ALA A 11 23.98 18.15 -8.71
N SER A 12 24.65 18.79 -9.67
CA SER A 12 24.87 18.19 -11.00
C SER A 12 25.73 16.93 -10.95
N MET A 13 26.77 16.89 -10.12
CA MET A 13 27.62 15.70 -9.98
C MET A 13 26.87 14.53 -9.33
N ILE A 14 26.00 14.80 -8.37
CA ILE A 14 25.15 13.79 -7.74
C ILE A 14 24.08 13.33 -8.73
N ASP A 15 23.44 14.24 -9.47
CA ASP A 15 22.44 13.89 -10.49
C ASP A 15 23.05 13.00 -11.58
N ASP A 16 24.26 13.31 -12.07
CA ASP A 16 24.98 12.51 -13.06
C ASP A 16 25.39 11.14 -12.49
N PHE A 17 25.84 11.08 -11.23
CA PHE A 17 26.18 9.83 -10.56
C PHE A 17 24.95 8.94 -10.34
N VAL A 18 23.84 9.52 -9.88
CA VAL A 18 22.56 8.83 -9.68
C VAL A 18 21.99 8.38 -11.03
N SER A 19 22.14 9.18 -12.09
CA SER A 19 21.73 8.82 -13.46
C SER A 19 22.55 7.67 -14.02
N TRP A 20 23.88 7.66 -13.80
CA TRP A 20 24.75 6.53 -14.16
C TRP A 20 24.39 5.26 -13.37
N LEU A 21 24.15 5.39 -12.06
CA LEU A 21 23.75 4.29 -11.19
C LEU A 21 22.41 3.71 -11.64
N THR A 22 21.43 4.58 -11.90
CA THR A 22 20.09 4.19 -12.33
C THR A 22 20.10 3.60 -13.74
N SER A 23 20.96 4.09 -14.64
CA SER A 23 21.09 3.54 -16.00
C SER A 23 21.73 2.15 -16.00
N ASN A 24 22.86 1.99 -15.31
CA ASN A 24 23.61 0.71 -15.26
C ASN A 24 22.93 -0.35 -14.39
N LEU A 25 22.28 0.05 -13.30
CA LEU A 25 21.55 -0.85 -12.40
C LEU A 25 20.04 -0.84 -12.66
N SER A 26 19.57 -0.20 -13.74
CA SER A 26 18.14 -0.13 -14.09
C SER A 26 17.47 -1.49 -14.04
N GLY A 27 18.12 -2.51 -14.61
CA GLY A 27 17.63 -3.90 -14.58
C GLY A 27 17.48 -4.46 -13.16
N LEU A 28 18.39 -4.12 -12.23
CA LEU A 28 18.32 -4.54 -10.84
C LEU A 28 17.22 -3.81 -10.07
N PHE A 29 17.09 -2.49 -10.25
CA PHE A 29 15.99 -1.71 -9.65
C PHE A 29 14.62 -2.14 -10.18
N GLN A 30 14.51 -2.42 -11.49
CA GLN A 30 13.31 -2.96 -12.10
C GLN A 30 12.99 -4.35 -11.57
N PHE A 31 13.97 -5.24 -11.46
CA PHE A 31 13.78 -6.59 -10.91
C PHE A 31 13.24 -6.55 -9.47
N ILE A 32 13.86 -5.74 -8.60
CA ILE A 32 13.39 -5.55 -7.21
C ILE A 32 11.97 -4.95 -7.21
N SER A 33 11.70 -3.97 -8.07
CA SER A 33 10.38 -3.35 -8.20
C SER A 33 9.31 -4.34 -8.65
N VAL A 34 9.63 -5.26 -9.57
CA VAL A 34 8.73 -6.32 -10.04
C VAL A 34 8.44 -7.32 -8.93
N ILE A 35 9.45 -7.71 -8.15
CA ILE A 35 9.25 -8.59 -6.99
C ILE A 35 8.36 -7.89 -5.95
N LEU A 36 8.66 -6.64 -5.60
CA LEU A 36 7.88 -5.89 -4.62
C LEU A 36 6.43 -5.72 -5.07
N ARG A 37 6.19 -5.37 -6.34
CA ARG A 37 4.84 -5.32 -6.92
C ARG A 37 4.18 -6.69 -6.88
N GLY A 38 4.86 -7.75 -7.29
CA GLY A 38 4.31 -9.11 -7.23
C GLY A 38 3.96 -9.57 -5.81
N VAL A 39 4.71 -9.16 -4.79
CA VAL A 39 4.38 -9.42 -3.38
C VAL A 39 3.16 -8.61 -2.96
N VAL A 40 3.11 -7.31 -3.27
CA VAL A 40 1.98 -6.43 -2.96
C VAL A 40 0.71 -6.94 -3.65
N ASP A 41 0.77 -7.16 -4.97
CA ASP A 41 -0.32 -7.69 -5.79
C ASP A 41 -0.74 -9.08 -5.31
N GLY A 42 0.20 -9.94 -4.92
CA GLY A 42 -0.10 -11.26 -4.38
C GLY A 42 -0.84 -11.21 -3.04
N ILE A 43 -0.45 -10.29 -2.16
CA ILE A 43 -1.18 -10.02 -0.91
C ILE A 43 -2.56 -9.44 -1.22
N GLU A 44 -2.66 -8.47 -2.14
CA GLU A 44 -3.92 -7.89 -2.60
C GLU A 44 -4.86 -8.97 -3.15
N TRP A 45 -4.35 -9.86 -3.99
CA TRP A 45 -5.12 -10.95 -4.59
C TRP A 45 -5.64 -11.94 -3.53
N ILE A 46 -4.82 -12.25 -2.53
CA ILE A 46 -5.22 -13.05 -1.36
C ILE A 46 -6.27 -12.33 -0.50
N LEU A 47 -6.18 -11.01 -0.39
CA LEU A 47 -7.13 -10.21 0.38
C LEU A 47 -8.46 -9.98 -0.36
N ILE A 48 -8.46 -9.97 -1.69
CA ILE A 48 -9.64 -9.89 -2.56
C ILE A 48 -10.32 -11.24 -2.76
N LEU A 49 -9.58 -12.36 -2.66
CA LEU A 49 -10.09 -13.73 -2.82
C LEU A 49 -11.35 -14.01 -1.97
N PRO A 50 -11.40 -13.67 -0.67
CA PRO A 50 -12.64 -13.61 0.07
C PRO A 50 -13.32 -12.26 -0.20
N PRO A 51 -14.58 -12.22 -0.68
CA PRO A 51 -15.34 -10.98 -0.75
C PRO A 51 -15.29 -10.28 0.61
N PRO A 52 -14.95 -8.98 0.70
CA PRO A 52 -14.85 -8.27 1.97
C PRO A 52 -16.10 -8.45 2.83
N ILE A 53 -17.26 -8.53 2.18
CA ILE A 53 -18.58 -8.78 2.77
C ILE A 53 -18.64 -10.15 3.48
N LEU A 54 -18.04 -11.21 2.91
CA LEU A 54 -17.97 -12.53 3.52
C LEU A 54 -17.05 -12.54 4.75
N LEU A 55 -15.93 -11.83 4.69
CA LEU A 55 -14.99 -11.68 5.82
C LEU A 55 -15.66 -10.91 6.97
N ILE A 56 -16.40 -9.85 6.64
CA ILE A 56 -17.24 -9.07 7.57
C ILE A 56 -18.31 -9.95 8.22
N LEU A 57 -19.01 -10.77 7.42
CA LEU A 57 -20.02 -11.68 7.93
C LEU A 57 -19.41 -12.74 8.87
N ILE A 58 -18.28 -13.34 8.50
CA ILE A 58 -17.62 -14.37 9.31
C ILE A 58 -17.09 -13.78 10.62
N ILE A 59 -16.34 -12.68 10.58
CA ILE A 59 -15.82 -12.03 11.79
C ILE A 59 -16.95 -11.44 12.62
N GLY A 60 -17.97 -10.84 12.00
CA GLY A 60 -19.17 -10.36 12.68
C GLY A 60 -19.91 -11.49 13.41
N PHE A 61 -20.07 -12.66 12.75
CA PHE A 61 -20.72 -13.83 13.32
C PHE A 61 -19.90 -14.48 14.45
N LEU A 62 -18.58 -14.62 14.27
CA LEU A 62 -17.67 -15.08 15.33
C LEU A 62 -17.64 -14.11 16.52
N ALA A 63 -17.58 -12.80 16.26
CA ALA A 63 -17.61 -11.77 17.29
C ALA A 63 -18.95 -11.73 18.04
N TRP A 64 -20.07 -11.98 17.35
CA TRP A 64 -21.38 -12.08 17.97
C TRP A 64 -21.50 -13.31 18.88
N LYS A 65 -20.86 -14.43 18.50
CA LYS A 65 -20.82 -15.65 19.32
C LYS A 65 -19.91 -15.52 20.55
N THR A 66 -18.82 -14.75 20.46
CA THR A 66 -17.80 -14.67 21.53
C THR A 66 -17.90 -13.39 22.37
N SER A 67 -18.55 -12.32 21.90
CA SER A 67 -18.52 -11.02 22.57
C SER A 67 -19.87 -10.30 22.57
N LYS A 68 -20.11 -9.53 23.64
CA LYS A 68 -21.33 -8.71 23.81
C LYS A 68 -21.54 -7.80 22.59
N TRP A 69 -22.82 -7.54 22.25
CA TRP A 69 -23.31 -6.78 21.08
C TRP A 69 -22.51 -5.52 20.69
N ARG A 70 -21.87 -4.85 21.65
CA ARG A 70 -21.00 -3.67 21.44
C ARG A 70 -19.74 -3.97 20.60
N MET A 71 -19.11 -5.15 20.77
CA MET A 71 -17.91 -5.54 20.00
C MET A 71 -18.23 -5.94 18.56
N ALA A 72 -19.39 -6.57 18.34
CA ALA A 72 -19.86 -6.88 16.99
C ALA A 72 -20.14 -5.59 16.19
N LEU A 73 -20.82 -4.62 16.80
CA LEU A 73 -21.08 -3.32 16.17
C LEU A 73 -19.77 -2.59 15.81
N PHE A 74 -18.80 -2.55 16.72
CA PHE A 74 -17.50 -1.92 16.48
C PHE A 74 -16.73 -2.58 15.33
N SER A 75 -16.75 -3.92 15.27
CA SER A 75 -16.09 -4.68 14.21
C SER A 75 -16.75 -4.45 12.85
N VAL A 76 -18.09 -4.43 12.79
CA VAL A 76 -18.84 -4.14 11.55
C VAL A 76 -18.55 -2.72 11.05
N VAL A 77 -18.59 -1.71 11.94
CA VAL A 77 -18.29 -0.31 11.56
C VAL A 77 -16.84 -0.16 11.11
N GLY A 78 -15.89 -0.76 11.81
CA GLY A 78 -14.47 -0.73 11.45
C GLY A 78 -14.20 -1.35 10.08
N LEU A 79 -14.83 -2.48 9.79
CA LEU A 79 -14.67 -3.12 8.49
C LEU A 79 -15.39 -2.37 7.35
N LEU A 80 -16.54 -1.74 7.63
CA LEU A 80 -17.25 -0.89 6.67
C LEU A 80 -16.42 0.35 6.31
N LEU A 81 -15.70 0.92 7.29
CA LEU A 81 -14.72 1.99 7.05
C LEU A 81 -13.54 1.53 6.19
N ILE A 82 -12.96 0.35 6.47
CA ILE A 82 -11.88 -0.23 5.66
C ILE A 82 -12.35 -0.42 4.22
N TRP A 83 -13.57 -0.92 4.01
CA TRP A 83 -14.14 -1.09 2.67
C TRP A 83 -14.33 0.24 1.93
N ASN A 84 -14.84 1.27 2.61
CA ASN A 84 -15.00 2.60 2.03
C ASN A 84 -13.66 3.26 1.65
N LEU A 85 -12.60 3.03 2.44
CA LEU A 85 -11.25 3.51 2.11
C LEU A 85 -10.63 2.75 0.94
N ALA A 86 -10.84 1.44 0.87
CA ALA A 86 -10.35 0.62 -0.24
C ALA A 86 -10.96 1.04 -1.60
N ILE A 87 -12.24 1.44 -1.61
CA ILE A 87 -12.93 1.87 -2.83
C ILE A 87 -12.58 3.30 -3.26
N GLY A 88 -12.05 4.13 -2.36
CA GLY A 88 -11.69 5.53 -2.64
C GLY A 88 -10.22 5.77 -3.00
N ILE A 89 -9.37 4.76 -2.88
CA ILE A 89 -7.93 4.81 -3.16
C ILE A 89 -7.57 4.18 -4.52
N ILE A 90 -8.52 3.45 -5.14
CA ILE A 90 -8.46 2.96 -6.52
C ILE A 90 -9.21 3.95 -7.42
#